data_AF-A0A0Q4RD73-F1
#
_entry.id   AF-A0A0Q4RD73-F1
#
_cell.length_a   1.000
_cell.length_b   1.000
_cell.length_c   1.000
_cell.angle_alpha   90.00
_cell.angle_beta   90.00
_cell.angle_gamma   90.00
#
_symmetry.space_group_name_H-M   'P 1'
#
loop_
_entity.id
_entity.type
_entity.pdbx_description
1 polymer ?
#
loop_
_entity_poly.entity_id
_entity_poly.type
_entity_poly.pdbx_seq_one_letter_code
_entity_poly.pdbx_strand_id
1 'polypeptide(L)'
;MREVFSIDLNGLISTIATAIAAIVAIVGGFLFSRLLTLSSEKNGFVRRIKELESDLLFRNKQSENISDWLLWEDAKDFIRENGKEIIFNDANFEEIINPHVSPYRTADEYRPYIQKLVEVKTDFFKFAEQLLHDEEYPEDFDDFYKIIKPAYLDRRYYYETIFDLFDNASSRSFPTMRISIPNISNIPTNGNEYRAKILERDRLDGEIKNIEYQIAVQKKSLVTYGKPDGLWLGLLVIVYACIVGVIWPVTLLPYPQKVYNDMLTKWVLFGWFFSALLAIFVYLGWSTYRLIRK
;
A
#
# COMPACT_ATOMS: atom_id res chain seq x y z
N MET A 1 64.52 20.92 56.51
CA MET A 1 63.62 21.42 55.46
C MET A 1 62.76 20.26 55.00
N ARG A 2 61.46 20.26 55.32
CA ARG A 2 60.51 19.36 54.66
C ARG A 2 60.26 19.96 53.28
N GLU A 3 60.64 19.27 52.22
CA GLU A 3 60.14 19.57 50.89
C GLU A 3 58.61 19.53 50.95
N VAL A 4 57.99 20.69 50.85
CA VAL A 4 56.55 20.79 50.65
C VAL A 4 56.33 20.34 49.21
N PHE A 5 55.92 19.08 49.04
CA PHE A 5 55.46 18.56 47.74
C PHE A 5 54.38 19.52 47.20
N SER A 6 54.77 20.40 46.28
CA SER A 6 53.82 21.26 45.57
C SER A 6 53.11 20.39 44.54
N ILE A 7 51.83 20.12 44.77
CA ILE A 7 51.02 19.32 43.85
C ILE A 7 50.73 20.17 42.61
N ASP A 8 51.15 19.71 41.43
CA ASP A 8 50.78 20.33 40.16
C ASP A 8 49.33 20.00 39.79
N LEU A 9 48.41 20.78 40.33
CA LEU A 9 46.97 20.63 40.06
C LEU A 9 46.59 21.00 38.62
N ASN A 10 47.31 21.93 37.99
CA ASN A 10 47.03 22.33 36.61
C ASN A 10 47.36 21.19 35.64
N GLY A 11 48.52 20.54 35.83
CA GLY A 11 48.89 19.33 35.10
C GLY A 11 47.86 18.21 35.30
N LEU A 12 47.47 17.93 36.55
CA LEU A 12 46.48 16.89 36.87
C LEU A 12 45.12 17.16 36.19
N ILE A 13 44.60 18.39 36.29
CA ILE A 13 43.32 18.78 35.68
C ILE A 13 43.39 18.61 34.15
N SER A 14 44.47 19.06 33.52
CA SER A 14 44.66 18.94 32.07
C SER A 14 44.75 17.47 31.64
N THR A 15 45.48 16.61 32.37
CA THR A 15 45.58 15.17 32.08
C THR A 15 44.24 14.46 32.26
N ILE A 16 43.49 14.77 33.31
CA ILE A 16 42.15 14.21 33.56
C ILE A 16 41.19 14.60 32.43
N ALA A 17 41.13 15.88 32.09
CA ALA A 17 40.22 16.39 31.07
C ALA A 17 40.56 15.82 29.68
N THR A 18 41.84 15.75 29.31
CA THR A 18 42.27 15.18 28.02
C THR A 18 42.00 13.68 27.92
N ALA A 19 42.26 12.91 28.99
CA ALA A 19 41.99 11.48 29.02
C ALA A 19 40.48 11.18 28.89
N ILE A 20 39.62 11.88 29.65
CA ILE A 20 38.17 11.69 29.54
C ILE A 20 37.65 12.15 28.18
N ALA A 21 38.13 13.29 27.66
CA ALA A 21 37.75 13.76 26.34
C ALA A 21 38.07 12.71 25.25
N ALA A 22 39.23 12.05 25.33
CA ALA A 22 39.60 10.98 24.41
C ALA A 22 38.64 9.78 24.50
N ILE A 23 38.31 9.32 25.72
CA ILE A 23 37.38 8.19 25.92
C ILE A 23 35.98 8.55 25.40
N VAL A 24 35.47 9.73 25.76
CA VAL A 24 34.18 10.26 25.30
C VAL A 24 34.14 10.34 23.78
N ALA A 25 35.21 10.80 23.14
CA ALA A 25 35.28 10.87 21.67
C ALA A 25 35.16 9.49 21.02
N ILE A 26 35.87 8.48 21.55
CA ILE A 26 35.81 7.10 21.04
C ILE A 26 34.41 6.51 21.21
N VAL A 27 33.85 6.58 22.43
CA VAL A 27 32.53 6.00 22.74
C VAL A 27 31.42 6.75 22.03
N GLY A 28 31.51 8.08 21.96
CA GLY A 28 30.57 8.93 21.23
C GLY A 28 30.58 8.68 19.74
N GLY A 29 31.76 8.56 19.13
CA GLY A 29 31.89 8.18 17.72
C GLY A 29 31.24 6.83 17.42
N PHE A 30 31.47 5.83 18.29
CA PHE A 30 30.85 4.51 18.16
C PHE A 30 29.32 4.56 18.28
N LEU A 31 28.77 5.21 19.30
CA LEU A 31 27.32 5.32 19.47
C LEU A 31 26.65 6.09 18.33
N PHE A 32 27.29 7.16 17.87
CA PHE A 32 26.78 7.96 16.76
C PHE A 32 26.79 7.16 15.45
N SER A 33 27.87 6.43 15.14
CA SER A 33 27.93 5.54 13.99
C SER A 33 26.80 4.51 14.03
N ARG A 34 26.57 3.87 15.18
CA ARG A 34 25.48 2.90 15.34
C ARG A 34 24.09 3.53 15.20
N LEU A 35 23.90 4.74 15.73
CA LEU A 35 22.66 5.50 15.58
C LEU A 35 22.38 5.81 14.11
N LEU A 36 23.40 6.23 13.35
CA LEU A 36 23.28 6.48 11.92
C LEU A 36 22.92 5.21 11.15
N THR A 37 23.58 4.08 11.45
CA THR A 37 23.26 2.79 10.81
C THR A 37 21.81 2.39 11.08
N LEU A 38 21.36 2.43 12.33
CA LEU A 38 19.96 2.11 12.67
C LEU A 38 18.95 3.06 12.02
N SER A 39 19.28 4.35 11.96
CA SER A 39 18.46 5.34 11.26
C SER A 39 18.37 5.05 9.76
N SER A 40 19.49 4.68 9.15
CA SER A 40 19.56 4.31 7.74
C SER A 40 18.76 3.04 7.44
N GLU A 41 18.91 1.99 8.26
CA GLU A 41 18.15 0.74 8.16
C GLU A 41 16.65 0.99 8.30
N LYS A 42 16.24 1.79 9.30
CA LYS A 42 14.85 2.20 9.49
C LYS A 42 14.30 2.90 8.24
N ASN A 43 15.04 3.86 7.69
CA ASN A 43 14.63 4.58 6.49
C ASN A 43 14.54 3.64 5.28
N GLY A 44 15.43 2.65 5.18
CA GLY A 44 15.37 1.58 4.18
C GLY A 44 14.07 0.79 4.26
N PHE A 45 13.66 0.35 5.46
CA PHE A 45 12.39 -0.33 5.67
C PHE A 45 11.18 0.55 5.31
N VAL A 46 11.17 1.81 5.75
CA VAL A 46 10.07 2.75 5.44
C VAL A 46 9.93 2.95 3.94
N ARG A 47 11.05 3.17 3.24
CA ARG A 47 11.05 3.30 1.78
C ARG A 47 10.53 2.04 1.11
N ARG A 48 11.00 0.86 1.53
CA ARG A 48 10.57 -0.42 0.94
C ARG A 48 9.08 -0.68 1.16
N ILE A 49 8.54 -0.36 2.34
CA ILE A 49 7.11 -0.46 2.62
C ILE A 49 6.32 0.44 1.66
N LYS A 50 6.76 1.70 1.47
CA LYS A 50 6.09 2.64 0.56
C LYS A 50 6.11 2.15 -0.89
N GLU A 51 7.22 1.57 -1.35
CA GLU A 51 7.33 0.97 -2.68
C GLU A 51 6.35 -0.19 -2.85
N LEU A 52 6.27 -1.10 -1.85
CA LEU A 52 5.35 -2.23 -1.88
C LEU A 52 3.87 -1.79 -1.81
N GLU A 53 3.53 -0.78 -1.01
CA GLU A 53 2.17 -0.24 -0.94
C GLU A 53 1.73 0.39 -2.28
N SER A 54 2.66 1.04 -2.98
CA SER A 54 2.39 1.56 -4.33
C SER A 54 2.18 0.45 -5.35
N ASP A 55 2.97 -0.63 -5.29
CA ASP A 55 2.83 -1.78 -6.19
C ASP A 55 1.52 -2.54 -5.91
N LEU A 56 1.16 -2.70 -4.63
CA LEU A 56 -0.12 -3.26 -4.21
C LEU A 56 -1.30 -2.48 -4.79
N LEU A 57 -1.27 -1.15 -4.70
CA LEU A 57 -2.33 -0.31 -5.26
C LEU A 57 -2.46 -0.51 -6.77
N PHE A 58 -1.34 -0.55 -7.48
CA PHE A 58 -1.32 -0.78 -8.93
C PHE A 58 -1.90 -2.16 -9.31
N ARG A 59 -1.47 -3.22 -8.61
CA ARG A 59 -1.94 -4.59 -8.86
C ARG A 59 -3.42 -4.77 -8.51
N ASN A 60 -3.89 -4.18 -7.42
CA ASN A 60 -5.31 -4.15 -7.08
C ASN A 60 -6.14 -3.52 -8.19
N LYS A 61 -5.71 -2.36 -8.71
CA LYS A 61 -6.40 -1.70 -9.83
C LYS A 61 -6.41 -2.57 -11.10
N GLN A 62 -5.34 -3.31 -11.36
CA GLN A 62 -5.31 -4.26 -12.48
C GLN A 62 -6.29 -5.43 -12.28
N SER A 63 -6.33 -6.00 -11.07
CA SER A 63 -7.26 -7.09 -10.73
C SER A 63 -8.72 -6.61 -10.83
N GLU A 64 -9.02 -5.41 -10.33
CA GLU A 64 -10.33 -4.75 -10.43
C GLU A 64 -10.76 -4.56 -11.89
N ASN A 65 -9.91 -3.97 -12.73
CA ASN A 65 -10.21 -3.80 -14.17
C ASN A 65 -10.50 -5.13 -14.88
N ILE A 66 -9.78 -6.20 -14.53
CA ILE A 66 -10.03 -7.53 -15.11
C ILE A 66 -11.33 -8.11 -14.56
N SER A 67 -11.62 -7.93 -13.28
CA SER A 67 -12.87 -8.36 -12.65
C SER A 67 -14.08 -7.66 -13.28
N ASP A 68 -13.99 -6.36 -13.54
CA ASP A 68 -15.03 -5.57 -14.20
C ASP A 68 -15.24 -6.03 -15.64
N TRP A 69 -14.17 -6.33 -16.38
CA TRP A 69 -14.27 -6.88 -17.73
C TRP A 69 -14.93 -8.26 -17.72
N LEU A 70 -14.53 -9.15 -16.80
CA LEU A 70 -15.14 -10.48 -16.64
C LEU A 70 -16.63 -10.35 -16.30
N LEU A 71 -16.98 -9.46 -15.37
CA LEU A 71 -18.37 -9.20 -14.99
C LEU A 71 -19.19 -8.68 -16.16
N TRP A 72 -18.61 -7.81 -17.00
CA TRP A 72 -19.27 -7.34 -18.21
C TRP A 72 -19.51 -8.46 -19.23
N GLU A 73 -18.52 -9.33 -19.46
CA GLU A 73 -18.70 -10.51 -20.31
C GLU A 73 -19.80 -11.44 -19.77
N ASP A 74 -19.77 -11.75 -18.47
CA ASP A 74 -20.78 -12.56 -17.80
C ASP A 74 -22.19 -11.93 -17.95
N ALA A 75 -22.29 -10.61 -17.79
CA ALA A 75 -23.55 -9.88 -17.91
C ALA A 75 -24.10 -9.91 -19.34
N LYS A 76 -23.23 -9.79 -20.36
CA LYS A 76 -23.64 -9.92 -21.76
C LYS A 76 -24.19 -11.29 -22.07
N ASP A 77 -23.53 -12.35 -21.61
CA ASP A 77 -24.03 -13.71 -21.80
C ASP A 77 -25.37 -13.92 -21.11
N PHE A 78 -25.52 -13.44 -19.87
CA PHE A 78 -26.79 -13.49 -19.16
C PHE A 78 -27.92 -12.74 -19.90
N ILE A 79 -27.66 -11.52 -20.36
CA ILE A 79 -28.62 -10.70 -21.10
C ILE A 79 -28.99 -11.37 -22.43
N ARG A 80 -28.05 -12.00 -23.12
CA ARG A 80 -28.34 -12.71 -24.37
C ARG A 80 -29.23 -13.93 -24.16
N GLU A 81 -29.00 -14.67 -23.08
CA GLU A 81 -29.77 -15.88 -22.76
C GLU A 81 -31.17 -15.56 -22.20
N ASN A 82 -31.29 -14.53 -21.35
CA ASN A 82 -32.50 -14.25 -20.57
C ASN A 82 -33.19 -12.93 -20.95
N GLY A 83 -32.57 -12.10 -21.78
CA GLY A 83 -33.06 -10.77 -22.14
C GLY A 83 -34.45 -10.79 -22.76
N LYS A 84 -34.80 -11.85 -23.48
CA LYS A 84 -36.15 -12.01 -24.05
C LYS A 84 -37.22 -12.10 -22.96
N GLU A 85 -37.00 -12.93 -21.94
CA GLU A 85 -37.91 -13.11 -20.80
C GLU A 85 -38.04 -11.80 -20.02
N ILE A 86 -36.90 -11.12 -19.80
CA ILE A 86 -36.85 -9.86 -19.05
C ILE A 86 -37.55 -8.72 -19.82
N ILE A 87 -37.36 -8.63 -21.14
CA ILE A 87 -37.86 -7.51 -21.96
C ILE A 87 -39.32 -7.70 -22.36
N PHE A 88 -39.75 -8.90 -22.75
CA PHE A 88 -41.11 -9.10 -23.29
C PHE A 88 -42.10 -9.71 -22.31
N ASN A 89 -41.63 -10.49 -21.35
CA ASN A 89 -42.50 -11.16 -20.38
C ASN A 89 -42.49 -10.47 -19.00
N ASP A 90 -41.76 -9.34 -18.87
CA ASP A 90 -41.52 -8.62 -17.62
C ASP A 90 -41.10 -9.55 -16.46
N ALA A 91 -40.33 -10.58 -16.78
CA ALA A 91 -39.88 -11.56 -15.80
C ALA A 91 -38.95 -10.90 -14.77
N ASN A 92 -39.10 -11.29 -13.50
CA ASN A 92 -38.23 -10.80 -12.43
C ASN A 92 -36.83 -11.40 -12.60
N PHE A 93 -35.86 -10.56 -12.97
CA PHE A 93 -34.47 -11.00 -13.18
C PHE A 93 -33.84 -11.59 -11.91
N GLU A 94 -34.28 -11.18 -10.72
CA GLU A 94 -33.78 -11.73 -9.45
C GLU A 94 -34.17 -13.20 -9.24
N GLU A 95 -35.31 -13.62 -9.81
CA GLU A 95 -35.76 -15.02 -9.76
C GLU A 95 -35.02 -15.90 -10.77
N ILE A 96 -34.58 -15.32 -11.89
CA ILE A 96 -33.80 -15.98 -12.94
C ILE A 96 -32.34 -16.17 -12.48
N ILE A 97 -31.79 -15.19 -11.77
CA ILE A 97 -30.45 -15.25 -11.17
C ILE A 97 -30.53 -15.99 -9.84
N ASN A 98 -31.01 -17.23 -9.89
CA ASN A 98 -31.04 -18.10 -8.72
C ASN A 98 -29.62 -18.66 -8.48
N PRO A 99 -29.02 -18.50 -7.28
CA PRO A 99 -27.70 -19.04 -6.94
C PRO A 99 -27.57 -20.57 -7.14
N HIS A 100 -28.69 -21.29 -7.19
CA HIS A 100 -28.74 -22.73 -7.47
C HIS A 100 -28.55 -23.08 -8.95
N VAL A 101 -28.77 -22.13 -9.87
CA VAL A 101 -28.72 -22.34 -11.34
C VAL A 101 -27.50 -21.66 -11.97
N SER A 102 -27.09 -20.49 -11.45
CA SER A 102 -25.85 -19.80 -11.85
C SER A 102 -24.98 -19.51 -10.63
N PRO A 103 -23.96 -20.34 -10.35
CA PRO A 103 -23.19 -20.27 -9.10
C PRO A 103 -22.09 -19.19 -9.10
N TYR A 104 -21.87 -18.49 -10.22
CA TYR A 104 -20.65 -17.70 -10.42
C TYR A 104 -20.78 -16.22 -10.03
N ARG A 105 -22.00 -15.67 -9.93
CA ARG A 105 -22.26 -14.24 -9.67
C ARG A 105 -23.59 -14.03 -8.94
N THR A 106 -23.70 -12.92 -8.22
CA THR A 106 -24.90 -12.53 -7.47
C THR A 106 -25.82 -11.61 -8.28
N ALA A 107 -27.12 -11.58 -7.91
CA ALA A 107 -28.09 -10.69 -8.56
C ALA A 107 -27.72 -9.20 -8.42
N ASP A 108 -27.06 -8.82 -7.32
CA ASP A 108 -26.63 -7.44 -7.08
C ASP A 108 -25.48 -7.00 -8.01
N GLU A 109 -24.59 -7.92 -8.39
CA GLU A 109 -23.52 -7.63 -9.38
C GLU A 109 -24.09 -7.36 -10.78
N TYR A 110 -25.18 -8.05 -11.16
CA TYR A 110 -25.82 -7.86 -12.47
C TYR A 110 -26.82 -6.72 -12.53
N ARG A 111 -27.39 -6.32 -11.39
CA ARG A 111 -28.39 -5.25 -11.26
C ARG A 111 -28.07 -3.99 -12.09
N PRO A 112 -26.86 -3.39 -12.05
CA PRO A 112 -26.58 -2.18 -12.82
C PRO A 112 -26.67 -2.40 -14.34
N TYR A 113 -26.27 -3.57 -14.84
CA TYR A 113 -26.32 -3.90 -16.27
C TYR A 113 -27.75 -4.17 -16.73
N ILE A 114 -28.54 -4.88 -15.93
CA ILE A 114 -29.93 -5.19 -16.23
C ILE A 114 -30.79 -3.93 -16.15
N GLN A 115 -30.55 -3.06 -15.16
CA GLN A 115 -31.23 -1.78 -15.08
C GLN A 115 -30.95 -0.93 -16.31
N LYS A 116 -29.70 -0.90 -16.79
CA LYS A 116 -29.33 -0.22 -18.04
C LYS A 116 -30.06 -0.81 -19.26
N LEU A 117 -30.27 -2.14 -19.32
CA LEU A 117 -31.07 -2.79 -20.35
C LEU A 117 -32.54 -2.33 -20.31
N VAL A 118 -33.16 -2.25 -19.13
CA VAL A 118 -34.56 -1.81 -18.96
C VAL A 118 -34.74 -0.32 -19.29
N GLU A 119 -33.77 0.52 -18.95
CA GLU A 119 -33.75 1.92 -19.39
C GLU A 119 -33.74 2.00 -20.93
N VAL A 120 -32.81 1.29 -21.57
CA VAL A 120 -32.68 1.29 -23.03
C VAL A 120 -33.93 0.70 -23.70
N LYS A 121 -34.59 -0.31 -23.11
CA LYS A 121 -35.89 -0.84 -23.57
C LYS A 121 -36.92 0.28 -23.71
N THR A 122 -37.05 1.12 -22.68
CA THR A 122 -38.04 2.20 -22.64
C THR A 122 -37.78 3.24 -23.74
N ASP A 123 -36.51 3.58 -23.96
CA ASP A 123 -36.12 4.51 -25.01
C ASP A 123 -36.31 3.89 -26.40
N PHE A 124 -35.90 2.64 -26.58
CA PHE A 124 -36.06 1.88 -27.82
C PHE A 124 -37.52 1.83 -28.28
N PHE A 125 -38.46 1.49 -27.39
CA PHE A 125 -39.88 1.39 -27.77
C PHE A 125 -40.48 2.74 -28.17
N LYS A 126 -40.07 3.85 -27.55
CA LYS A 126 -40.50 5.20 -27.97
C LYS A 126 -40.03 5.51 -29.39
N PHE A 127 -38.78 5.17 -29.72
CA PHE A 127 -38.25 5.37 -31.07
C PHE A 127 -38.93 4.44 -32.07
N ALA A 128 -39.13 3.16 -31.73
CA ALA A 128 -39.82 2.21 -32.59
C ALA A 128 -41.26 2.66 -32.90
N GLU A 129 -41.99 3.21 -31.91
CA GLU A 129 -43.33 3.77 -32.11
C GLU A 129 -43.33 5.01 -33.01
N GLN A 130 -42.33 5.89 -32.88
CA GLN A 130 -42.16 7.04 -33.78
C GLN A 130 -41.83 6.60 -35.22
N LEU A 131 -40.96 5.61 -35.37
CA LEU A 131 -40.56 5.05 -36.67
C LEU A 131 -41.69 4.26 -37.34
N LEU A 132 -42.59 3.63 -36.60
CA LEU A 132 -43.80 2.99 -37.15
C LEU A 132 -44.78 3.99 -37.78
N HIS A 133 -44.65 5.29 -37.48
CA HIS A 133 -45.45 6.35 -38.09
C HIS A 133 -44.82 6.97 -39.35
N ASP A 134 -43.51 6.81 -39.55
CA ASP A 134 -42.83 7.17 -40.79
C ASP A 134 -42.73 5.93 -41.70
N GLU A 135 -42.94 6.07 -43.01
CA GLU A 135 -42.89 4.93 -43.96
C GLU A 135 -41.48 4.35 -44.17
N GLU A 136 -40.46 4.85 -43.47
CA GLU A 136 -39.06 4.50 -43.66
C GLU A 136 -38.58 3.59 -42.52
N TYR A 137 -38.77 2.28 -42.71
CA TYR A 137 -38.33 1.27 -41.76
C TYR A 137 -36.83 0.93 -41.98
N PRO A 138 -35.99 0.93 -40.94
CA PRO A 138 -34.58 0.57 -41.09
C PRO A 138 -34.42 -0.91 -41.43
N GLU A 139 -33.61 -1.22 -42.45
CA GLU A 139 -33.34 -2.60 -42.90
C GLU A 139 -32.36 -3.35 -42.00
N ASP A 140 -31.46 -2.64 -41.31
CA ASP A 140 -30.49 -3.21 -40.40
C ASP A 140 -30.26 -2.34 -39.15
N PHE A 141 -29.54 -2.91 -38.17
CA PHE A 141 -29.22 -2.22 -36.93
C PHE A 141 -28.34 -0.99 -37.14
N ASP A 142 -27.42 -0.99 -38.11
CA ASP A 142 -26.51 0.14 -38.34
C ASP A 142 -27.28 1.36 -38.89
N ASP A 143 -28.33 1.14 -39.67
CA ASP A 143 -29.24 2.17 -40.17
C ASP A 143 -30.15 2.70 -39.06
N PHE A 144 -30.72 1.81 -38.23
CA PHE A 144 -31.42 2.20 -37.00
C PHE A 144 -30.52 3.02 -36.06
N TYR A 145 -29.28 2.61 -35.88
CA TYR A 145 -28.31 3.27 -35.01
C TYR A 145 -27.85 4.63 -35.55
N LYS A 146 -27.82 4.83 -36.87
CA LYS A 146 -27.56 6.15 -37.49
C LYS A 146 -28.68 7.16 -37.22
N ILE A 147 -29.92 6.69 -37.04
CA ILE A 147 -31.07 7.54 -36.73
C ILE A 147 -31.03 8.01 -35.27
N ILE A 148 -30.58 7.16 -34.35
CA ILE A 148 -30.53 7.44 -32.89
C ILE A 148 -29.23 8.16 -32.47
N LYS A 149 -28.28 8.30 -33.40
CA LYS A 149 -26.84 8.50 -33.19
C LYS A 149 -26.36 9.63 -32.24
N PRO A 150 -27.01 10.80 -32.04
CA PRO A 150 -26.35 11.87 -31.30
C PRO A 150 -26.25 11.67 -29.78
N ALA A 151 -27.03 10.77 -29.16
CA ALA A 151 -27.22 10.78 -27.71
C ALA A 151 -26.62 9.59 -26.93
N TYR A 152 -26.29 8.45 -27.55
CA TYR A 152 -26.11 7.18 -26.80
C TYR A 152 -24.97 6.24 -27.27
N LEU A 153 -23.80 6.79 -27.59
CA LEU A 153 -22.61 6.02 -28.03
C LEU A 153 -22.16 4.92 -27.03
N ASP A 154 -22.41 5.10 -25.73
CA ASP A 154 -22.02 4.15 -24.67
C ASP A 154 -23.00 2.99 -24.47
N ARG A 155 -24.13 2.96 -25.20
CA ARG A 155 -25.22 1.98 -25.02
C ARG A 155 -25.45 1.07 -26.23
N ARG A 156 -24.58 1.10 -27.25
CA ARG A 156 -24.74 0.34 -28.51
C ARG A 156 -25.14 -1.12 -28.29
N TYR A 157 -24.42 -1.85 -27.43
CA TYR A 157 -24.69 -3.27 -27.16
C TYR A 157 -26.14 -3.53 -26.71
N TYR A 158 -26.69 -2.68 -25.83
CA TYR A 158 -28.05 -2.84 -25.32
C TYR A 158 -29.08 -2.59 -26.43
N TYR A 159 -28.88 -1.54 -27.23
CA TYR A 159 -29.75 -1.24 -28.37
C TYR A 159 -29.72 -2.35 -29.41
N GLU A 160 -28.53 -2.88 -29.73
CA GLU A 160 -28.34 -4.00 -30.67
C GLU A 160 -29.06 -5.25 -30.16
N THR A 161 -28.88 -5.57 -28.87
CA THR A 161 -29.55 -6.73 -28.26
C THR A 161 -31.07 -6.60 -28.30
N ILE A 162 -31.63 -5.42 -27.98
CA ILE A 162 -33.10 -5.21 -28.03
C ILE A 162 -33.62 -5.26 -29.47
N PHE A 163 -32.89 -4.68 -30.42
CA PHE A 163 -33.24 -4.71 -31.84
C PHE A 163 -33.30 -6.15 -32.36
N ASP A 164 -32.27 -6.96 -32.10
CA ASP A 164 -32.22 -8.37 -32.48
C ASP A 164 -33.37 -9.18 -31.84
N LEU A 165 -33.66 -8.90 -30.58
CA LEU A 165 -34.77 -9.52 -29.86
C LEU A 165 -36.13 -9.15 -30.46
N PHE A 166 -36.29 -7.91 -30.93
CA PHE A 166 -37.52 -7.41 -31.57
C PHE A 166 -37.71 -7.97 -32.97
N ASP A 167 -36.68 -7.97 -33.82
CA ASP A 167 -36.72 -8.49 -35.20
C ASP A 167 -37.02 -10.00 -35.23
N ASN A 168 -36.43 -10.76 -34.30
CA ASN A 168 -36.73 -12.19 -34.13
C ASN A 168 -38.14 -12.47 -33.58
N ALA A 169 -38.78 -11.49 -32.92
CA ALA A 169 -40.14 -11.63 -32.42
C ALA A 169 -41.20 -11.24 -33.47
N SER A 170 -40.94 -10.21 -34.28
CA SER A 170 -41.83 -9.68 -35.32
C SER A 170 -41.89 -10.56 -36.58
N SER A 171 -40.80 -11.23 -36.94
CA SER A 171 -40.69 -12.16 -38.08
C SER A 171 -41.58 -13.42 -37.98
N ARG A 172 -42.30 -13.63 -36.86
CA ARG A 172 -43.36 -14.66 -36.76
C ARG A 172 -44.71 -14.24 -37.36
N SER A 173 -44.88 -12.99 -37.79
CA SER A 173 -46.18 -12.46 -38.26
C SER A 173 -46.22 -12.01 -39.73
N PHE A 174 -45.12 -12.03 -40.47
CA PHE A 174 -45.08 -11.63 -41.89
C PHE A 174 -44.47 -12.73 -42.78
N PRO A 175 -45.19 -13.23 -43.81
CA PRO A 175 -44.71 -14.32 -44.64
C PRO A 175 -44.00 -13.80 -45.91
N THR A 176 -42.84 -13.17 -45.79
CA THR A 176 -41.91 -13.02 -46.93
C THR A 176 -40.48 -12.86 -46.45
N MET A 177 -39.56 -13.54 -47.14
CA MET A 177 -38.10 -13.53 -46.98
C MET A 177 -37.54 -14.30 -45.78
N ARG A 178 -37.18 -15.56 -46.07
CA ARG A 178 -36.10 -16.26 -45.38
C ARG A 178 -34.80 -15.48 -45.62
N ILE A 179 -34.50 -14.55 -44.72
CA ILE A 179 -33.13 -14.09 -44.53
C ILE A 179 -32.38 -15.28 -43.92
N SER A 180 -31.45 -15.86 -44.68
CA SER A 180 -30.45 -16.76 -44.11
C SER A 180 -29.60 -15.91 -43.18
N ILE A 181 -29.99 -15.90 -41.91
CA ILE A 181 -29.20 -15.35 -40.81
C ILE A 181 -27.84 -16.07 -40.87
N PRO A 182 -26.71 -15.37 -41.04
CA PRO A 182 -25.43 -15.99 -40.75
C PRO A 182 -25.52 -16.41 -39.29
N ASN A 183 -25.45 -17.71 -39.05
CA ASN A 183 -25.58 -18.30 -37.74
C ASN A 183 -24.67 -17.59 -36.72
N ILE A 184 -25.23 -16.64 -35.95
CA ILE A 184 -24.52 -15.92 -34.89
C ILE A 184 -24.18 -16.89 -33.73
N SER A 185 -24.55 -18.17 -33.84
CA SER A 185 -24.07 -19.21 -32.92
C SER A 185 -22.54 -19.33 -32.89
N ASN A 186 -21.81 -18.75 -33.85
CA ASN A 186 -20.36 -18.87 -33.94
C ASN A 186 -19.65 -17.52 -34.16
N ILE A 187 -20.01 -16.46 -33.44
CA ILE A 187 -18.94 -15.57 -32.98
C ILE A 187 -18.42 -16.25 -31.72
N PRO A 188 -17.33 -17.04 -31.77
CA PRO A 188 -16.70 -17.47 -30.55
C PRO A 188 -16.23 -16.18 -29.88
N THR A 189 -16.97 -15.66 -28.90
CA THR A 189 -16.41 -14.75 -27.91
C THR A 189 -15.35 -15.55 -27.18
N ASN A 190 -14.16 -15.59 -27.78
CA ASN A 190 -12.87 -15.57 -27.14
C ASN A 190 -12.78 -16.37 -25.83
N GLY A 191 -13.31 -17.60 -25.78
CA GLY A 191 -13.25 -18.43 -24.56
C GLY A 191 -11.81 -18.64 -24.07
N ASN A 192 -10.84 -18.51 -25.00
CA ASN A 192 -9.43 -18.43 -24.70
C ASN A 192 -9.02 -17.12 -24.00
N GLU A 193 -9.52 -15.96 -24.42
CA GLU A 193 -9.30 -14.66 -23.76
C GLU A 193 -9.99 -14.61 -22.39
N TYR A 194 -11.24 -15.08 -22.27
CA TYR A 194 -11.95 -15.13 -21.00
C TYR A 194 -11.20 -16.00 -19.97
N ARG A 195 -10.79 -17.21 -20.39
CA ARG A 195 -9.94 -18.08 -19.56
C ARG A 195 -8.60 -17.45 -19.24
N ALA A 196 -7.96 -16.78 -20.20
CA ALA A 196 -6.71 -16.08 -19.96
C ALA A 196 -6.87 -14.95 -18.93
N LYS A 197 -7.99 -14.22 -18.96
CA LYS A 197 -8.32 -13.16 -18.00
C LYS A 197 -8.59 -13.71 -16.60
N ILE A 198 -9.27 -14.86 -16.47
CA ILE A 198 -9.40 -15.56 -15.19
C ILE A 198 -8.02 -15.95 -14.62
N LEU A 199 -7.18 -16.58 -15.44
CA LEU A 199 -5.83 -16.98 -15.03
C LEU A 199 -4.97 -15.76 -14.66
N GLU A 200 -5.12 -14.66 -15.39
CA GLU A 200 -4.43 -13.40 -15.10
C GLU A 200 -4.87 -12.79 -13.77
N ARG A 201 -6.18 -12.79 -13.48
CA ARG A 201 -6.73 -12.36 -12.18
C ARG A 201 -6.21 -13.23 -11.04
N ASP A 202 -6.30 -14.55 -11.17
CA ASP A 202 -5.84 -15.48 -10.12
C ASP A 202 -4.32 -15.34 -9.85
N ARG A 203 -3.54 -15.08 -10.91
CA ARG A 203 -2.11 -14.75 -10.80
C ARG A 203 -1.88 -13.43 -10.05
N LEU A 204 -2.64 -12.38 -10.38
CA LEU A 204 -2.57 -11.09 -9.70
C LEU A 204 -2.96 -11.21 -8.22
N ASP A 205 -3.99 -11.99 -7.89
CA ASP A 205 -4.41 -12.22 -6.51
C ASP A 205 -3.32 -12.93 -5.69
N GLY A 206 -2.61 -13.87 -6.32
CA GLY A 206 -1.41 -14.49 -5.74
C GLY A 206 -0.28 -13.48 -5.49
N GLU A 207 -0.03 -12.57 -6.44
CA GLU A 207 0.95 -11.50 -6.30
C GLU A 207 0.57 -10.51 -5.19
N ILE A 208 -0.70 -10.08 -5.13
CA ILE A 208 -1.24 -9.18 -4.11
C ILE A 208 -1.03 -9.78 -2.72
N LYS A 209 -1.42 -11.04 -2.51
CA LYS A 209 -1.20 -11.74 -1.23
C LYS A 209 0.28 -11.81 -0.83
N ASN A 210 1.17 -12.04 -1.81
CA ASN A 210 2.61 -12.05 -1.56
C ASN A 210 3.11 -10.64 -1.15
N ILE A 211 2.68 -9.59 -1.83
CA ILE A 211 3.04 -8.21 -1.51
C ILE A 211 2.51 -7.84 -0.11
N GLU A 212 1.27 -8.17 0.22
CA GLU A 212 0.68 -7.96 1.56
C GLU A 212 1.50 -8.65 2.65
N TYR A 213 1.89 -9.90 2.42
CA TYR A 213 2.76 -10.63 3.34
C TYR A 213 4.12 -9.94 3.51
N GLN A 214 4.75 -9.48 2.42
CA GLN A 214 6.01 -8.75 2.49
C GLN A 214 5.86 -7.44 3.28
N ILE A 215 4.78 -6.68 3.06
CA ILE A 215 4.47 -5.47 3.84
C ILE A 215 4.35 -5.81 5.33
N ALA A 216 3.61 -6.87 5.66
CA ALA A 216 3.42 -7.30 7.05
C ALA A 216 4.76 -7.66 7.73
N VAL A 217 5.62 -8.41 7.03
CA VAL A 217 6.97 -8.76 7.51
C VAL A 217 7.80 -7.49 7.73
N GLN A 218 7.82 -6.57 6.78
CA GLN A 218 8.60 -5.34 6.90
C GLN A 218 8.08 -4.42 8.01
N LYS A 219 6.75 -4.31 8.19
CA LYS A 219 6.14 -3.56 9.30
C LYS A 219 6.53 -4.19 10.65
N LYS A 220 6.53 -5.52 10.76
CA LYS A 220 6.99 -6.24 11.97
C LYS A 220 8.47 -5.97 12.27
N SER A 221 9.32 -5.99 11.24
CA SER A 221 10.74 -5.62 11.37
C SER A 221 10.89 -4.17 11.83
N LEU A 222 10.16 -3.23 11.23
CA LEU A 222 10.20 -1.81 11.58
C LEU A 222 9.85 -1.54 13.05
N VAL A 223 8.83 -2.23 13.59
CA VAL A 223 8.45 -2.12 15.01
C VAL A 223 9.60 -2.57 15.92
N THR A 224 10.35 -3.58 15.51
CA THR A 224 11.52 -4.08 16.26
C THR A 224 12.69 -3.10 16.21
N TYR A 225 12.90 -2.41 15.09
CA TYR A 225 13.94 -1.39 14.92
C TYR A 225 13.58 -0.02 15.53
N GLY A 226 12.29 0.26 15.70
CA GLY A 226 11.79 1.54 16.23
C GLY A 226 12.10 1.81 17.71
N LYS A 227 12.60 0.81 18.45
CA LYS A 227 13.03 0.95 19.85
C LYS A 227 14.52 0.58 19.99
N PRO A 228 15.45 1.53 19.70
CA PRO A 228 16.85 1.33 20.00
C PRO A 228 17.05 1.39 21.53
N ASP A 229 16.74 0.26 22.16
CA ASP A 229 16.85 0.08 23.58
C ASP A 229 18.30 0.28 24.05
N GLY A 230 18.54 1.30 24.88
CA GLY A 230 19.85 1.58 25.49
C GLY A 230 20.73 2.61 24.76
N LEU A 231 20.35 3.09 23.58
CA LEU A 231 21.06 4.19 22.90
C LEU A 231 20.90 5.52 23.64
N TRP A 232 19.67 5.80 24.13
CA TRP A 232 19.38 7.02 24.88
C TRP A 232 20.11 7.08 26.23
N LEU A 233 20.22 5.94 26.92
CA LEU A 233 20.98 5.82 28.15
C LEU A 233 22.49 6.03 27.89
N GLY A 234 23.00 5.54 26.77
CA GLY A 234 24.38 5.81 26.34
C GLY A 234 24.66 7.28 26.08
N LEU A 235 23.73 7.97 25.40
CA LEU A 235 23.84 9.40 25.16
C LEU A 235 23.86 10.18 26.48
N LEU A 236 23.01 9.83 27.44
CA LEU A 236 22.99 10.45 28.77
C LEU A 236 24.32 10.23 29.52
N VAL A 237 24.86 9.01 29.48
CA VAL A 237 26.16 8.69 30.11
C VAL A 237 27.30 9.49 29.49
N ILE A 238 27.30 9.68 28.18
CA ILE A 238 28.30 10.52 27.48
C ILE A 238 28.16 11.98 27.92
N VAL A 239 26.95 12.54 27.93
CA VAL A 239 26.71 13.92 28.36
C VAL A 239 27.16 14.12 29.81
N TYR A 240 26.83 13.18 30.70
CA TYR A 240 27.30 13.18 32.08
C TYR A 240 28.84 13.17 32.16
N ALA A 241 29.50 12.28 31.43
CA ALA A 241 30.96 12.17 31.42
C ALA A 241 31.64 13.44 30.86
N CYS A 242 31.06 14.09 29.85
CA CYS A 242 31.52 15.38 29.35
C CYS A 242 31.45 16.46 30.45
N ILE A 243 30.32 16.56 31.15
CA ILE A 243 30.11 17.59 32.16
C ILE A 243 31.05 17.39 33.35
N VAL A 244 31.04 16.18 33.93
CA VAL A 244 31.78 15.88 35.17
C VAL A 244 33.28 15.71 34.90
N GLY A 245 33.65 15.15 33.76
CA GLY A 245 35.02 14.77 33.46
C GLY A 245 35.82 15.75 32.61
N VAL A 246 35.16 16.66 31.89
CA VAL A 246 35.84 17.64 31.04
C VAL A 246 35.46 19.07 31.43
N ILE A 247 34.18 19.43 31.36
CA ILE A 247 33.73 20.80 31.59
C ILE A 247 34.11 21.25 33.00
N TRP A 248 33.75 20.47 34.01
CA TRP A 248 33.99 20.86 35.39
C TRP A 248 35.48 20.99 35.74
N PRO A 249 36.37 20.02 35.44
CA PRO A 249 37.81 20.20 35.62
C PRO A 249 38.37 21.40 34.85
N VAL A 250 37.96 21.64 33.61
CA VAL A 250 38.47 22.76 32.79
C VAL A 250 38.07 24.12 33.38
N THR A 251 36.89 24.25 33.98
CA THR A 251 36.48 25.52 34.63
C THR A 251 37.34 25.90 35.83
N LEU A 252 38.09 24.95 36.40
CA LEU A 252 39.04 25.22 37.48
C LEU A 252 40.38 25.76 36.97
N LEU A 253 40.62 25.83 35.65
CA LEU A 253 41.83 26.37 35.06
C LEU A 253 41.71 27.88 34.77
N PRO A 254 42.75 28.70 35.09
CA PRO A 254 43.98 28.33 35.81
C PRO A 254 43.73 28.20 37.32
N TYR A 255 44.19 27.11 37.94
CA TYR A 255 43.97 26.89 39.37
C TYR A 255 45.00 27.65 40.21
N PRO A 256 44.59 28.58 41.09
CA PRO A 256 45.50 29.34 41.93
C PRO A 256 46.04 28.47 43.06
N GLN A 257 47.32 28.10 42.97
CA GLN A 257 48.00 27.28 43.98
C GLN A 257 48.06 28.03 45.34
N LYS A 258 47.92 27.30 46.45
CA LYS A 258 48.02 27.81 47.84
C LYS A 258 46.89 28.73 48.33
N VAL A 259 45.85 28.98 47.54
CA VAL A 259 44.65 29.74 47.96
C VAL A 259 43.58 28.82 48.57
N TYR A 260 43.53 27.57 48.12
CA TYR A 260 42.53 26.57 48.53
C TYR A 260 43.20 25.31 49.11
N ASN A 261 42.39 24.37 49.62
CA ASN A 261 42.87 23.07 50.08
C ASN A 261 43.18 22.16 48.90
N ASP A 262 44.40 22.25 48.38
CA ASP A 262 44.90 21.53 47.21
C ASP A 262 44.77 20.01 47.35
N MET A 263 44.86 19.48 48.58
CA MET A 263 44.69 18.05 48.85
C MET A 263 43.24 17.61 48.71
N LEU A 264 42.28 18.40 49.19
CA LEU A 264 40.85 18.12 49.06
C LEU A 264 40.41 18.20 47.59
N THR A 265 40.82 19.26 46.88
CA THR A 265 40.51 19.45 45.46
C THR A 265 41.03 18.27 44.61
N LYS A 266 42.23 17.78 44.89
CA LYS A 266 42.80 16.59 44.23
C LYS A 266 41.91 15.35 44.39
N TRP A 267 41.45 15.06 45.61
CA TRP A 267 40.59 13.89 45.86
C TRP A 267 39.21 14.04 45.20
N VAL A 268 38.66 15.25 45.18
CA VAL A 268 37.40 15.53 44.47
C VAL A 268 37.54 15.32 42.96
N LEU A 269 38.63 15.84 42.35
CA LEU A 269 38.92 15.64 40.93
C LEU A 269 39.07 14.15 40.59
N PHE A 270 39.77 13.36 41.42
CA PHE A 270 39.83 11.92 41.24
C PHE A 270 38.46 11.25 41.40
N GLY A 271 37.65 11.68 42.37
CA GLY A 271 36.29 11.18 42.55
C GLY A 271 35.43 11.38 41.30
N TRP A 272 35.47 12.57 40.70
CA TRP A 272 34.79 12.85 39.43
C TRP A 272 35.35 12.06 38.26
N PHE A 273 36.68 11.94 38.17
CA PHE A 273 37.33 11.15 37.12
C PHE A 273 36.89 9.68 37.18
N PHE A 274 37.00 9.04 38.35
CA PHE A 274 36.58 7.65 38.53
C PHE A 274 35.08 7.47 38.38
N SER A 275 34.27 8.44 38.79
CA SER A 275 32.81 8.40 38.58
C SER A 275 32.45 8.41 37.10
N ALA A 276 33.04 9.31 36.31
CA ALA A 276 32.81 9.38 34.86
C ALA A 276 33.29 8.09 34.16
N LEU A 277 34.46 7.59 34.54
CA LEU A 277 35.02 6.34 34.00
C LEU A 277 34.13 5.15 34.32
N LEU A 278 33.69 5.01 35.58
CA LEU A 278 32.81 3.93 36.01
C LEU A 278 31.46 3.99 35.30
N ALA A 279 30.88 5.18 35.11
CA ALA A 279 29.63 5.33 34.36
C ALA A 279 29.77 4.83 32.91
N ILE A 280 30.86 5.17 32.22
CA ILE A 280 31.13 4.70 30.86
C ILE A 280 31.33 3.17 30.83
N PHE A 281 32.13 2.62 31.74
CA PHE A 281 32.39 1.17 31.79
C PHE A 281 31.14 0.36 32.14
N VAL A 282 30.33 0.80 33.11
CA VAL A 282 29.07 0.15 33.45
C VAL A 282 28.12 0.18 32.26
N TYR A 283 28.02 1.31 31.55
CA TYR A 283 27.23 1.40 30.33
C TYR A 283 27.71 0.44 29.24
N LEU A 284 29.01 0.41 28.95
CA LEU A 284 29.59 -0.49 27.96
C LEU A 284 29.41 -1.96 28.33
N GLY A 285 29.59 -2.31 29.59
CA GLY A 285 29.38 -3.66 30.12
C GLY A 285 27.92 -4.08 29.99
N TRP A 286 26.98 -3.22 30.40
CA TRP A 286 25.55 -3.46 30.26
C TRP A 286 25.11 -3.57 28.80
N SER A 287 25.60 -2.66 27.93
CA SER A 287 25.31 -2.65 26.50
C SER A 287 25.80 -3.94 25.84
N THR A 288 27.04 -4.36 26.12
CA THR A 288 27.63 -5.60 25.60
C THR A 288 26.88 -6.83 26.10
N TYR A 289 26.59 -6.91 27.40
CA TYR A 289 25.85 -8.03 28.00
C TYR A 289 24.47 -8.20 27.37
N ARG A 290 23.78 -7.09 27.11
CA ARG A 290 22.45 -7.09 26.51
C ARG A 290 22.48 -7.52 25.04
N LEU A 291 23.56 -7.24 24.30
CA LEU A 291 23.72 -7.66 22.91
C LEU A 291 23.97 -9.17 22.79
N ILE A 292 24.65 -9.77 23.77
CA ILE A 292 24.96 -11.21 23.77
C ILE A 292 23.74 -12.06 24.14
N ARG A 293 22.79 -11.49 24.90
CA ARG A 293 21.63 -12.22 25.43
C ARG A 293 20.34 -12.07 24.59
N LYS A 294 20.36 -11.26 23.53
CA LYS A 294 19.29 -11.18 22.52
C LYS A 294 19.57 -12.17 21.40
#